data_AF-W9VUT6-F1
#
_entry.id   AF-W9VUT6-F1
#
_cell.length_a   1.000
_cell.length_b   1.000
_cell.length_c   1.000
_cell.angle_alpha   90.00
_cell.angle_beta   90.00
_cell.angle_gamma   90.00
#
_symmetry.space_group_name_H-M   'P 1'
#
loop_
_entity.id
_entity.type
_entity.pdbx_description
1 polymer ?
#
loop_
_entity_poly.entity_id
_entity_poly.type
_entity_poly.pdbx_seq_one_letter_code
_entity_poly.pdbx_strand_id
1 'polypeptide(L)'
;MPRNLSKPRARSFKLQSGRCFYCGAPIWLENPEAFAKRHGLSKGLVLLLKCTGEHLLPRSDGGDASQSNIVAACRYCNATRHKAKHPLDPTAYKRHVGKRLRQGKWHPPAVRRLLSAG
;
A
#
# COMPACT_ATOMS: atom_id res chain seq x y z
N MET A 1 -11.16 12.92 16.53
CA MET A 1 -11.27 11.45 16.63
C MET A 1 -10.63 10.80 15.40
N PRO A 2 -9.50 10.06 15.52
CA PRO A 2 -9.01 9.28 14.39
C PRO A 2 -10.04 8.18 14.09
N ARG A 3 -10.74 8.27 12.95
CA ARG A 3 -11.72 7.24 12.57
C ARG A 3 -10.99 5.91 12.39
N ASN A 4 -11.50 4.87 13.03
CA ASN A 4 -10.96 3.52 12.95
C ASN A 4 -10.96 3.04 11.49
N LEU A 5 -9.79 3.01 10.85
CA LEU A 5 -9.63 2.60 9.45
C LEU A 5 -9.66 1.07 9.27
N SER A 6 -9.88 0.29 10.32
CA SER A 6 -9.80 -1.18 10.24
C SER A 6 -10.85 -1.78 9.31
N LYS A 7 -12.12 -1.33 9.38
CA LYS A 7 -13.20 -1.81 8.51
C LYS A 7 -12.97 -1.40 7.04
N PRO A 8 -12.73 -0.11 6.71
CA PRO A 8 -12.43 0.29 5.33
C PRO A 8 -11.17 -0.36 4.76
N ARG A 9 -10.12 -0.54 5.57
CA ARG A 9 -8.88 -1.21 5.17
C ARG A 9 -9.12 -2.67 4.81
N ALA A 10 -9.85 -3.42 5.63
CA ALA A 10 -10.16 -4.82 5.35
C ALA A 10 -11.00 -4.98 4.08
N ARG A 11 -11.98 -4.08 3.87
CA ARG A 11 -12.78 -4.03 2.63
C ARG A 11 -11.90 -3.76 1.41
N SER A 12 -11.08 -2.71 1.46
CA SER A 12 -10.20 -2.32 0.36
C SER A 12 -9.17 -3.41 0.05
N PHE A 13 -8.64 -4.06 1.07
CA PHE A 13 -7.76 -5.21 0.91
C PHE A 13 -8.42 -6.32 0.09
N LYS A 14 -9.67 -6.67 0.41
CA LYS A 14 -10.43 -7.68 -0.35
C LYS A 14 -10.69 -7.24 -1.79
N LEU A 15 -11.16 -6.01 -2.00
CA LEU A 15 -11.44 -5.46 -3.33
C LEU A 15 -10.19 -5.35 -4.21
N GLN A 16 -9.02 -5.19 -3.61
CA GLN A 16 -7.73 -5.12 -4.31
C GLN A 16 -7.01 -6.48 -4.36
N SER A 17 -7.72 -7.58 -4.10
CA SER A 17 -7.17 -8.95 -4.08
C SER A 17 -5.92 -9.11 -3.22
N GLY A 18 -5.88 -8.40 -2.08
CA GLY A 18 -4.75 -8.43 -1.16
C GLY A 18 -3.49 -7.76 -1.70
N ARG A 19 -3.61 -6.83 -2.66
CA ARG A 19 -2.48 -6.13 -3.28
C ARG A 19 -2.48 -4.64 -2.95
N CYS A 20 -1.29 -4.06 -2.86
CA CYS A 20 -1.09 -2.63 -2.67
C CYS A 20 -1.62 -1.83 -3.87
N PHE A 21 -2.41 -0.79 -3.59
CA PHE A 21 -2.99 0.09 -4.62
C PHE A 21 -1.96 0.76 -5.53
N TYR A 22 -0.78 1.12 -4.99
CA TYR A 22 0.25 1.84 -5.75
C TYR A 22 1.24 0.94 -6.46
N CYS A 23 1.90 0.05 -5.70
CA CYS A 23 2.98 -0.77 -6.26
C CYS A 23 2.51 -2.13 -6.76
N GLY A 24 1.30 -2.58 -6.41
CA GLY A 24 0.79 -3.89 -6.78
C GLY A 24 1.40 -5.06 -6.00
N ALA A 25 2.26 -4.84 -5.00
CA ALA A 25 2.81 -5.93 -4.18
C ALA A 25 1.72 -6.62 -3.35
N PRO A 26 1.81 -7.95 -3.13
CA PRO A 26 0.97 -8.60 -2.12
C PRO A 26 1.24 -7.98 -0.75
N ILE A 27 0.18 -7.81 0.03
CA ILE A 27 0.20 -7.23 1.38
C ILE A 27 -0.52 -8.15 2.37
N TRP A 28 -0.38 -7.88 3.67
CA TRP A 28 -1.01 -8.70 4.73
C TRP A 28 -1.71 -7.85 5.79
N LEU A 29 -2.77 -8.38 6.41
CA LEU A 29 -3.54 -7.70 7.46
C LEU A 29 -3.11 -8.11 8.87
N GLU A 30 -3.02 -9.41 9.15
CA GLU A 30 -2.94 -9.92 10.53
C GLU A 30 -1.80 -10.90 10.80
N ASN A 31 -1.43 -11.74 9.82
CA ASN A 31 -0.46 -12.82 10.05
C ASN A 31 0.86 -12.59 9.26
N PRO A 32 1.82 -11.83 9.81
CA PRO A 32 3.10 -11.56 9.17
C PRO A 32 3.98 -12.81 9.05
N GLU A 33 3.96 -13.75 10.00
CA GLU A 33 4.78 -14.96 9.94
C GLU A 33 4.36 -15.87 8.79
N ALA A 34 3.06 -16.13 8.62
CA ALA A 34 2.55 -16.93 7.52
C ALA A 34 2.84 -16.27 6.16
N PHE A 35 2.72 -14.95 6.08
CA PHE A 35 3.07 -14.18 4.89
C PHE A 35 4.57 -14.28 4.57
N ALA A 36 5.42 -14.17 5.59
CA ALA A 36 6.87 -14.33 5.46
C ALA A 36 7.24 -15.70 4.89
N LYS A 37 6.66 -16.77 5.47
CA LYS A 37 6.88 -18.15 5.05
C LYS A 37 6.41 -18.39 3.61
N ARG A 38 5.21 -17.91 3.26
CA ARG A 38 4.63 -18.06 1.92
C ARG A 38 5.49 -17.41 0.83
N HIS A 39 6.10 -16.26 1.13
CA HIS A 39 6.83 -15.47 0.14
C HIS A 39 8.35 -15.50 0.29
N GLY A 40 8.89 -16.31 1.23
CA GLY A 40 10.32 -16.42 1.49
C GLY A 40 10.98 -15.08 1.86
N LEU A 41 10.31 -14.27 2.67
CA LEU A 41 10.79 -12.93 3.05
C LEU A 41 11.34 -12.91 4.48
N SER A 42 12.35 -12.06 4.71
CA SER A 42 12.82 -11.74 6.05
C SER A 42 11.79 -10.87 6.81
N LYS A 43 11.83 -10.92 8.15
CA LYS A 43 10.93 -10.14 9.03
C LYS A 43 10.91 -8.65 8.67
N GLY A 44 12.06 -8.05 8.40
CA GLY A 44 12.17 -6.63 8.04
C GLY A 44 11.43 -6.28 6.73
N LEU A 45 11.54 -7.13 5.71
CA LEU A 45 10.85 -6.93 4.43
C LEU A 45 9.34 -7.15 4.55
N VAL A 46 8.91 -8.10 5.38
CA VAL A 46 7.49 -8.35 5.64
C VAL A 46 6.82 -7.11 6.24
N LEU A 47 7.48 -6.40 7.15
CA LEU A 47 6.93 -5.19 7.75
C LEU A 47 6.67 -4.06 6.73
N LEU A 48 7.43 -4.00 5.63
CA LEU A 48 7.20 -3.06 4.54
C LEU A 48 5.89 -3.34 3.78
N LEU A 49 5.44 -4.60 3.80
CA LEU A 49 4.26 -5.11 3.12
C LEU A 49 3.02 -5.20 4.03
N LYS A 50 3.08 -4.64 5.25
CA LYS A 50 1.89 -4.51 6.10
C LYS A 50 0.83 -3.68 5.40
N CYS A 51 -0.40 -4.17 5.38
CA CYS A 51 -1.56 -3.46 4.86
C CYS A 51 -1.88 -2.26 5.76
N THR A 52 -2.02 -1.10 5.13
CA THR A 52 -2.44 0.16 5.73
C THR A 52 -3.65 0.71 4.95
N GLY A 53 -4.49 1.49 5.61
CA GLY A 53 -5.57 2.23 4.95
C GLY A 53 -5.09 3.63 4.61
N GLU A 54 -5.20 4.05 3.36
CA GLU A 54 -4.80 5.37 2.90
C GLU A 54 -5.97 6.12 2.28
N HIS A 55 -6.10 7.40 2.61
CA HIS A 55 -7.13 8.26 2.04
C HIS A 55 -6.65 8.85 0.70
N LEU A 56 -7.46 8.73 -0.35
CA LEU A 56 -7.13 9.28 -1.67
C LEU A 56 -7.34 10.80 -1.72
N LEU A 57 -8.41 11.31 -1.12
CA LEU A 57 -8.72 12.75 -1.02
C LEU A 57 -8.74 13.22 0.44
N PRO A 58 -8.09 14.35 0.77
CA PRO A 58 -8.32 15.06 2.04
C PRO A 58 -9.78 15.51 2.15
N ARG A 59 -10.36 15.45 3.35
CA ARG A 59 -11.76 15.82 3.59
C ARG A 59 -12.09 17.28 3.25
N SER A 60 -11.10 18.15 3.15
CA SER A 60 -11.26 19.59 2.88
C SER A 60 -11.77 19.91 1.48
N ASP A 61 -11.69 18.98 0.53
CA ASP A 61 -12.17 19.14 -0.87
C ASP A 61 -13.56 18.49 -1.12
N GLY A 62 -14.40 18.37 -0.09
CA GLY A 62 -15.76 17.80 -0.23
C GLY A 62 -15.80 16.29 -0.44
N GLY A 63 -14.68 15.59 -0.22
CA GLY A 63 -14.63 14.13 -0.27
C GLY A 63 -15.42 13.51 0.88
N ASP A 64 -16.64 13.06 0.60
CA ASP A 64 -17.45 12.32 1.55
C ASP A 64 -16.64 11.17 2.15
N ALA A 65 -16.83 10.92 3.45
CA ALA A 65 -16.19 9.82 4.17
C ALA A 65 -16.68 8.42 3.72
N SER A 66 -17.37 8.38 2.59
CA SER A 66 -17.68 7.21 1.80
C SER A 66 -16.46 6.28 1.70
N GLN A 67 -16.71 5.00 1.92
CA GLN A 67 -15.69 3.95 1.94
C GLN A 67 -14.95 3.77 0.60
N SER A 68 -15.36 4.47 -0.46
CA SER A 68 -14.71 4.56 -1.77
C SER A 68 -13.43 5.41 -1.75
N ASN A 69 -13.22 6.25 -0.74
CA ASN A 69 -12.07 7.15 -0.63
C ASN A 69 -10.87 6.54 0.16
N ILE A 70 -10.95 5.26 0.54
CA ILE A 70 -9.87 4.56 1.25
C ILE A 70 -9.40 3.40 0.38
N VAL A 71 -8.07 3.27 0.24
CA VAL A 71 -7.42 2.16 -0.45
C VAL A 71 -6.52 1.39 0.50
N ALA A 72 -6.23 0.13 0.16
CA ALA A 72 -5.22 -0.65 0.86
C ALA A 72 -3.83 -0.39 0.24
N ALA A 73 -2.91 0.18 1.00
CA ALA A 73 -1.53 0.44 0.57
C ALA A 73 -0.55 -0.31 1.48
N CYS A 74 0.59 -0.74 0.92
CA CYS A 74 1.67 -1.27 1.75
C CYS A 74 2.27 -0.15 2.60
N ARG A 75 2.75 -0.50 3.79
CA ARG A 75 3.40 0.45 4.72
C ARG A 75 4.50 1.26 4.04
N TYR A 76 5.31 0.65 3.17
CA TYR A 76 6.36 1.37 2.46
C TYR A 76 5.81 2.47 1.54
N CYS A 77 4.84 2.17 0.68
CA CYS A 77 4.29 3.18 -0.24
C CYS A 77 3.60 4.30 0.53
N ASN A 78 2.77 3.95 1.52
CA ASN A 78 2.02 4.91 2.31
C ASN A 78 2.96 5.83 3.11
N ALA A 79 3.95 5.24 3.83
CA ALA A 79 4.92 6.02 4.59
C ALA A 79 5.79 6.91 3.69
N THR A 80 6.24 6.42 2.53
CA THR A 80 7.04 7.23 1.60
C THR A 80 6.24 8.41 1.05
N ARG A 81 4.94 8.25 0.79
CA ARG A 81 4.08 9.34 0.32
C ARG A 81 3.95 10.43 1.37
N HIS A 82 3.69 10.05 2.62
CA HIS A 82 3.49 11.00 3.73
C HIS A 82 4.79 11.61 4.27
N LYS A 83 5.96 11.07 3.93
CA LYS A 83 7.25 11.70 4.21
C LYS A 83 7.54 12.90 3.30
N ALA A 84 6.90 13.00 2.15
CA ALA A 84 7.09 14.14 1.25
C ALA A 84 6.42 15.39 1.83
N LYS A 85 7.13 16.52 1.83
CA LYS A 85 6.60 17.83 2.28
C LYS A 85 5.33 18.23 1.54
N HIS A 86 5.28 17.90 0.25
CA HIS A 86 4.10 18.05 -0.60
C HIS A 86 3.79 16.69 -1.23
N PRO A 87 2.94 15.87 -0.57
CA PRO A 87 2.58 14.57 -1.10
C PRO A 87 1.92 14.71 -2.47
N LEU A 88 2.38 13.94 -3.45
CA LEU A 88 1.70 13.83 -4.75
C LEU A 88 0.25 13.38 -4.53
N ASP A 89 -0.66 13.84 -5.39
CA ASP A 89 -2.00 13.25 -5.46
C ASP A 89 -1.87 11.74 -5.74
N PRO A 90 -2.88 10.93 -5.37
CA PRO A 90 -2.76 9.48 -5.48
C PRO A 90 -2.47 8.97 -6.89
N THR A 91 -3.02 9.63 -7.92
CA THR A 91 -2.84 9.21 -9.32
C THR A 91 -1.44 9.52 -9.79
N ALA A 92 -0.92 10.74 -9.52
CA ALA A 92 0.46 11.09 -9.80
C ALA A 92 1.44 10.23 -8.99
N TYR A 93 1.13 9.95 -7.73
CA TYR A 93 1.95 9.07 -6.90
C TYR A 93 1.99 7.65 -7.46
N LYS A 94 0.85 7.08 -7.87
CA LYS A 94 0.79 5.77 -8.52
C LYS A 94 1.64 5.71 -9.78
N ARG A 95 1.58 6.76 -10.62
CA ARG A 95 2.42 6.89 -11.82
C ARG A 95 3.91 6.99 -11.47
N HIS A 96 4.26 7.76 -10.44
CA HIS A 96 5.64 7.88 -9.94
C HIS A 96 6.17 6.51 -9.45
N VAL A 97 5.40 5.81 -8.62
CA VAL A 97 5.73 4.46 -8.14
C VAL A 97 5.91 3.51 -9.31
N GLY A 98 4.99 3.49 -10.28
CA GLY A 98 5.10 2.67 -11.49
C GLY A 98 6.37 2.94 -12.30
N LYS A 99 6.77 4.22 -12.47
CA LYS A 99 8.04 4.59 -13.12
C LYS A 99 9.24 4.04 -12.36
N ARG A 100 9.26 4.20 -11.04
CA ARG A 100 10.35 3.70 -10.19
C ARG A 100 10.43 2.19 -10.16
N LEU A 101 9.29 1.50 -10.23
CA LEU A 101 9.21 0.04 -10.31
C LEU A 101 9.83 -0.49 -11.60
N ARG A 102 9.49 0.08 -12.76
CA ARG A 102 10.09 -0.31 -14.05
C ARG A 102 11.61 -0.12 -14.08
N GLN A 103 12.11 0.87 -13.34
CA GLN A 103 13.55 1.11 -13.17
C GLN A 103 14.20 0.20 -12.11
N GLY A 104 13.42 -0.59 -11.38
CA GLY A 104 13.89 -1.37 -10.23
C GLY A 104 14.23 -0.53 -8.99
N LYS A 105 13.89 0.76 -8.94
CA LYS A 105 14.36 1.70 -7.90
C LYS A 105 13.33 2.03 -6.81
N TRP A 106 12.33 1.17 -6.61
CA TRP A 106 11.28 1.39 -5.60
C TRP A 106 11.35 0.43 -4.42
N HIS A 107 11.48 -0.88 -4.69
CA HIS A 107 11.53 -1.90 -3.66
C HIS A 107 12.85 -2.68 -3.69
N PRO A 108 13.28 -3.26 -2.56
CA PRO A 108 14.40 -4.20 -2.53
C PRO A 108 14.17 -5.39 -3.48
N PRO A 109 15.24 -6.05 -3.99
CA PRO A 109 15.12 -7.14 -4.97
C PRO A 109 14.12 -8.24 -4.58
N ALA A 110 14.13 -8.67 -3.32
CA ALA A 110 13.23 -9.71 -2.82
C ALA A 110 11.74 -9.34 -2.93
N VAL A 111 11.39 -8.08 -2.68
CA VAL A 111 10.00 -7.61 -2.82
C VAL A 111 9.64 -7.40 -4.29
N ARG A 112 10.58 -6.97 -5.14
CA ARG A 112 10.35 -6.82 -6.59
C ARG A 112 9.96 -8.15 -7.25
N ARG A 113 10.53 -9.28 -6.80
CA ARG A 113 10.17 -10.61 -7.31
C ARG A 113 8.67 -10.94 -7.15
N LEU A 114 8.01 -10.34 -6.16
CA LEU A 114 6.58 -10.54 -5.90
C LEU A 114 5.68 -9.75 -6.86
N LEU A 115 6.24 -8.80 -7.60
CA LEU A 115 5.51 -7.94 -8.54
C LEU A 115 5.40 -8.57 -9.93
N SER A 116 6.35 -9.42 -10.30
CA SER A 116 6.39 -10.12 -11.59
C SER A 116 5.61 -11.45 -11.58
N ALA A 117 5.12 -11.89 -10.43
CA ALA A 117 4.45 -13.18 -10.25
C ALA A 117 2.91 -13.06 -10.33
N GLY A 118 2.41 -12.16 -11.17
CA GLY A 118 0.97 -11.92 -11.37
C GLY A 118 0.65 -11.78 -12.84
#